data_AF-A0A537V368-F1
#
_entry.id   AF-A0A537V368-F1
#
_cell.length_a   1.000
_cell.length_b   1.000
_cell.length_c   1.000
_cell.angle_alpha   90.00
_cell.angle_beta   90.00
_cell.angle_gamma   90.00
#
_symmetry.space_group_name_H-M   'P 1'
#
loop_
_entity.id
_entity.type
_entity.pdbx_description
1 polymer ?
#
loop_
_entity_poly.entity_id
_entity_poly.type
_entity_poly.pdbx_seq_one_letter_code
_entity_poly.pdbx_strand_id
1 'polypeptide(L)'
;ALFNLISNAIKFTPAGGSIRLEARRSSGELILAVSDTGVGIRPADQERVFEKFERGDPHARESGAGLGLSLVKSLIELHGGSVLIESRPSAGTTISCHLPAAPPPAAAAERAALATGSPV
;
A
#
# COMPACT_ATOMS: atom_id res chain seq x y z
N ALA A 1 1.47 1.06 -6.67
CA ALA A 1 1.02 0.91 -5.27
C ALA A 1 -0.08 1.90 -4.92
N LEU A 2 0.19 3.21 -4.88
CA LEU A 2 -0.75 4.21 -4.36
C LEU A 2 -2.11 4.25 -5.08
N PHE A 3 -2.11 4.14 -6.42
CA PHE A 3 -3.35 4.08 -7.20
C PHE A 3 -4.27 2.93 -6.77
N ASN A 4 -3.72 1.74 -6.49
CA ASN A 4 -4.50 0.60 -6.01
C ASN A 4 -5.11 0.86 -4.64
N LEU A 5 -4.36 1.53 -3.74
CA LEU A 5 -4.89 1.89 -2.42
C LEU A 5 -6.04 2.88 -2.52
N ILE A 6 -5.88 3.94 -3.32
CA ILE A 6 -6.92 4.94 -3.55
C ILE A 6 -8.15 4.30 -4.23
N SER A 7 -7.94 3.44 -5.22
CA SER A 7 -9.03 2.74 -5.90
C SER A 7 -9.81 1.83 -4.94
N ASN A 8 -9.13 1.11 -4.05
CA ASN A 8 -9.79 0.34 -3.00
C ASN A 8 -10.57 1.24 -2.04
N ALA A 9 -9.97 2.33 -1.58
CA ALA A 9 -10.63 3.28 -0.70
C ALA A 9 -11.92 3.85 -1.33
N ILE A 10 -11.88 4.26 -2.61
CA ILE A 10 -13.06 4.73 -3.36
C ILE A 10 -14.12 3.64 -3.42
N LYS A 11 -13.73 2.41 -3.76
CA LYS A 11 -14.66 1.31 -3.93
C LYS A 11 -15.36 0.92 -2.63
N PHE A 12 -14.65 0.93 -1.50
CA PHE A 12 -15.17 0.44 -0.22
C PHE A 12 -15.69 1.54 0.71
N THR A 13 -15.67 2.79 0.26
CA THR A 13 -16.24 3.94 0.98
C THR A 13 -17.62 4.29 0.43
N PRO A 14 -18.69 4.19 1.24
CA PRO A 14 -20.02 4.63 0.83
C PRO A 14 -20.10 6.13 0.52
N ALA A 15 -21.14 6.53 -0.21
CA ALA A 15 -21.42 7.94 -0.49
C ALA A 15 -21.49 8.76 0.82
N GLY A 16 -20.88 9.95 0.81
CA GLY A 16 -20.76 10.80 2.00
C GLY A 16 -19.59 10.45 2.93
N GLY A 17 -18.86 9.37 2.66
CA GLY A 17 -17.60 9.07 3.33
C GLY A 17 -16.44 9.95 2.85
N SER A 18 -15.28 9.76 3.46
CA SER A 18 -14.07 10.52 3.15
C SER A 18 -12.87 9.61 2.93
N ILE A 19 -11.94 10.08 2.11
CA ILE A 19 -10.65 9.43 1.86
C ILE A 19 -9.57 10.47 2.11
N ARG A 20 -8.56 10.10 2.86
CA ARG A 20 -7.40 10.92 3.20
C ARG A 20 -6.14 10.27 2.66
N LEU A 21 -5.31 11.08 2.00
CA LEU A 21 -3.97 10.72 1.59
C LEU A 21 -2.97 11.50 2.42
N GLU A 22 -2.05 10.82 3.08
CA GLU A 22 -1.02 11.42 3.91
C GLU A 22 0.37 10.92 3.49
N ALA A 23 1.35 11.81 3.56
CA ALA A 23 2.75 11.49 3.35
C ALA A 23 3.58 12.15 4.46
N ARG A 24 4.40 11.38 5.14
CA ARG A 24 5.32 11.90 6.16
C ARG A 24 6.67 11.22 6.06
N ARG A 25 7.73 11.97 6.39
CA ARG A 25 9.08 11.41 6.55
C ARG A 25 9.40 11.33 8.04
N SER A 26 9.83 10.17 8.51
CA SER A 26 10.20 9.97 9.92
C SER A 26 11.28 8.90 10.03
N SER A 27 12.30 9.13 10.87
CA SER A 27 13.31 8.12 11.24
C SER A 27 13.98 7.40 10.06
N GLY A 28 14.22 8.11 8.94
CA GLY A 28 14.83 7.52 7.75
C GLY A 28 13.85 6.79 6.83
N GLU A 29 12.55 6.83 7.09
CA GLU A 29 11.48 6.26 6.27
C GLU A 29 10.57 7.33 5.67
N LEU A 30 10.02 7.03 4.51
CA LEU A 30 8.86 7.68 3.91
C LEU A 30 7.64 6.81 4.18
N ILE A 31 6.63 7.38 4.83
CA ILE A 31 5.37 6.72 5.13
C ILE A 31 4.29 7.36 4.28
N LEU A 32 3.65 6.57 3.43
CA LEU A 32 2.51 6.95 2.61
C LEU A 32 1.28 6.22 3.15
N ALA A 33 0.26 6.95 3.60
CA ALA A 33 -0.95 6.37 4.17
C ALA A 33 -2.19 6.77 3.36
N VAL A 34 -3.07 5.80 3.12
CA VAL A 34 -4.42 6.02 2.59
C VAL A 34 -5.42 5.57 3.64
N SER A 35 -6.24 6.50 4.10
CA SER A 35 -7.25 6.26 5.13
C SER A 35 -8.63 6.53 4.56
N ASP A 36 -9.57 5.65 4.80
CA ASP A 36 -10.96 5.78 4.38
C ASP A 36 -11.93 5.63 5.56
N THR A 37 -13.17 6.10 5.39
CA THR A 37 -14.26 5.90 6.35
C THR A 37 -15.26 4.85 5.86
N GLY A 38 -14.76 3.84 5.15
CA GLY A 38 -15.56 2.81 4.51
C GLY A 38 -16.01 1.69 5.44
N VAL A 39 -16.36 0.56 4.83
CA VAL A 39 -16.93 -0.61 5.53
C VAL A 39 -15.97 -1.28 6.52
N GLY A 40 -14.66 -1.03 6.38
CA GLY A 40 -13.63 -1.66 7.20
C GLY A 40 -13.45 -3.16 6.92
N ILE A 41 -12.51 -3.78 7.63
CA ILE A 41 -12.10 -5.18 7.46
C ILE A 41 -12.08 -5.85 8.83
N ARG A 42 -12.69 -7.04 8.93
CA ARG A 42 -12.69 -7.83 10.17
C ARG A 42 -11.26 -8.26 10.51
N PRO A 43 -10.84 -8.27 11.79
CA PRO A 43 -9.49 -8.65 12.18
C PRO A 43 -9.00 -9.99 11.58
N ALA A 44 -9.89 -10.99 11.52
CA ALA A 44 -9.59 -12.31 10.96
C ALA A 44 -9.29 -12.33 9.45
N ASP A 45 -9.67 -11.27 8.72
CA ASP A 45 -9.46 -11.15 7.28
C ASP A 45 -8.27 -10.23 6.93
N GLN A 46 -7.73 -9.46 7.90
CA GLN A 46 -6.73 -8.42 7.64
C GLN A 46 -5.39 -8.95 7.12
N GLU A 47 -4.99 -10.16 7.51
CA GLU A 47 -3.78 -10.79 6.95
C GLU A 47 -4.06 -11.32 5.53
N ARG A 48 -5.25 -11.89 5.34
CA ARG A 48 -5.67 -12.56 4.12
C ARG A 48 -5.88 -11.59 2.95
N VAL A 49 -6.28 -10.34 3.21
CA VAL A 49 -6.47 -9.35 2.13
C VAL A 49 -5.19 -9.05 1.33
N PHE A 50 -4.01 -9.43 1.83
CA PHE A 50 -2.73 -9.32 1.11
C PHE A 50 -2.36 -10.58 0.30
N GLU A 51 -3.11 -11.67 0.44
CA GLU A 51 -2.91 -12.89 -0.33
C GLU A 51 -3.42 -12.71 -1.76
N LYS A 52 -2.78 -13.39 -2.72
CA LYS A 52 -3.20 -13.32 -4.12
C LYS A 52 -4.54 -14.03 -4.30
N PHE A 53 -5.44 -13.43 -5.08
CA PHE A 53 -6.75 -13.99 -5.43
C PHE A 53 -7.72 -14.11 -4.25
N GLU A 54 -7.37 -13.56 -3.09
CA GLU A 54 -8.26 -13.46 -1.95
C GLU A 54 -9.37 -12.46 -2.29
N ARG A 55 -10.60 -12.95 -2.27
CA ARG A 55 -11.81 -12.16 -2.48
C ARG A 55 -12.51 -12.08 -1.13
N GLY A 56 -12.88 -10.86 -0.73
CA GLY A 56 -14.02 -10.69 0.17
C GLY A 56 -15.30 -11.27 -0.45
N ASP A 57 -16.45 -11.12 0.23
CA ASP A 57 -17.75 -11.71 -0.12
C ASP A 57 -17.93 -12.05 -1.63
N PRO A 58 -18.08 -13.35 -1.99
CA PRO A 58 -18.20 -13.82 -3.37
C PRO A 58 -19.32 -13.15 -4.18
N HIS A 59 -20.30 -12.53 -3.52
CA HIS A 59 -21.44 -11.86 -4.14
C HIS A 59 -21.19 -10.39 -4.52
N ALA A 60 -20.04 -9.81 -4.16
CA ALA A 60 -19.69 -8.45 -4.54
C ALA A 60 -19.29 -8.39 -6.02
N ARG A 61 -20.28 -8.09 -6.90
CA ARG A 61 -20.12 -7.93 -8.36
C ARG A 61 -19.03 -6.94 -8.81
N GLU A 62 -18.53 -6.10 -7.91
CA GLU A 62 -17.49 -5.08 -8.19
C GLU A 62 -16.10 -5.47 -7.70
N SER A 63 -15.90 -6.70 -7.22
CA SER A 63 -14.59 -7.22 -6.85
C SER A 63 -13.78 -7.60 -8.08
N GLY A 64 -12.91 -6.65 -8.50
CA GLY A 64 -11.77 -6.91 -9.38
C GLY A 64 -10.95 -8.11 -8.90
N ALA A 65 -9.94 -8.53 -9.67
CA ALA A 65 -9.32 -9.86 -9.60
C ALA A 65 -8.69 -10.33 -8.26
N GLY A 66 -8.82 -9.60 -7.14
CA GLY A 66 -8.21 -9.94 -5.85
C GLY A 66 -6.69 -9.74 -5.86
N LEU A 67 -6.20 -8.90 -6.77
CA LEU A 67 -4.77 -8.66 -6.97
C LEU A 67 -4.29 -7.33 -6.36
N GLY A 68 -5.23 -6.45 -5.97
CA GLY A 68 -4.96 -5.05 -5.65
C GLY A 68 -3.95 -4.89 -4.51
N LEU A 69 -4.27 -5.43 -3.33
CA LEU A 69 -3.43 -5.31 -2.13
C LEU A 69 -2.23 -6.26 -2.14
N SER A 70 -2.34 -7.46 -2.72
CA SER A 70 -1.19 -8.35 -2.92
C SER A 70 -0.11 -7.71 -3.78
N LEU A 71 -0.51 -6.94 -4.81
CA LEU A 71 0.44 -6.19 -5.65
C LEU A 71 1.03 -5.00 -4.90
N VAL A 72 0.25 -4.32 -4.06
CA VAL A 72 0.78 -3.24 -3.20
C VAL A 72 1.87 -3.80 -2.29
N LYS A 73 1.57 -4.88 -1.55
CA LYS A 73 2.54 -5.52 -0.66
C LYS A 73 3.82 -5.91 -1.40
N SER A 74 3.69 -6.64 -2.51
CA SER A 74 4.85 -7.06 -3.30
C SER A 74 5.67 -5.88 -3.83
N LEU A 75 5.03 -4.82 -4.34
CA LEU A 75 5.75 -3.64 -4.82
C LEU A 75 6.49 -2.94 -3.68
N ILE A 76 5.88 -2.78 -2.51
CA ILE A 76 6.51 -2.11 -1.38
C ILE A 76 7.67 -2.94 -0.81
N GLU A 77 7.50 -4.25 -0.69
CA GLU A 77 8.57 -5.17 -0.26
C GLU A 77 9.76 -5.16 -1.24
N LEU A 78 9.51 -5.10 -2.56
CA LEU A 78 10.56 -4.96 -3.57
C LEU A 78 11.37 -3.66 -3.43
N HIS A 79 10.78 -2.61 -2.83
CA HIS A 79 11.48 -1.37 -2.52
C HIS A 79 12.14 -1.39 -1.13
N GLY A 80 12.21 -2.57 -0.48
CA GLY A 80 12.77 -2.72 0.87
C GLY A 80 11.88 -2.17 1.97
N GLY A 81 10.59 -1.99 1.68
CA GLY A 81 9.60 -1.44 2.60
C GLY A 81 8.71 -2.48 3.25
N SER A 82 7.71 -2.00 3.99
CA SER A 82 6.66 -2.81 4.60
C SER A 82 5.28 -2.16 4.47
N VAL A 83 4.22 -2.94 4.62
CA VAL A 83 2.83 -2.45 4.60
C VAL A 83 2.15 -2.78 5.91
N LEU A 84 1.46 -1.80 6.49
CA LEU A 84 0.66 -1.93 7.70
C LEU A 84 -0.80 -1.66 7.36
N ILE A 85 -1.70 -2.34 8.07
CA ILE A 85 -3.14 -2.16 7.96
C ILE A 85 -3.71 -1.91 9.35
N GLU A 86 -4.54 -0.87 9.45
CA GLU A 86 -5.32 -0.55 10.64
C GLU A 86 -6.78 -0.42 10.21
N SER A 87 -7.61 -1.37 10.58
CA SER A 87 -9.01 -1.40 10.14
C SER A 87 -9.92 -1.95 11.23
N ARG A 88 -11.15 -1.45 11.28
CA ARG A 88 -12.23 -2.02 12.09
C ARG A 88 -13.52 -1.98 11.29
N PRO A 89 -14.39 -3.00 11.40
CA PRO A 89 -15.71 -2.98 10.76
C PRO A 89 -16.45 -1.68 11.07
N SER A 90 -17.00 -1.05 10.03
CA SER A 90 -17.76 0.21 10.08
C SER A 90 -17.00 1.45 10.56
N ALA A 91 -15.68 1.37 10.77
CA ALA A 91 -14.84 2.51 11.12
C ALA A 91 -13.87 2.93 9.99
N GLY A 92 -13.87 2.19 8.89
CA GLY A 92 -12.96 2.40 7.77
C GLY A 92 -11.63 1.66 7.90
N THR A 93 -10.71 2.00 6.99
CA THR A 93 -9.41 1.33 6.85
C THR A 93 -8.32 2.35 6.61
N THR A 94 -7.18 2.17 7.28
CA THR A 94 -5.93 2.86 6.97
C THR A 94 -4.91 1.83 6.50
N ILE A 95 -4.32 2.07 5.32
CA ILE A 95 -3.20 1.29 4.81
C ILE A 95 -1.99 2.20 4.69
N SER A 96 -0.91 1.82 5.36
CA SER A 96 0.34 2.57 5.43
C SER A 96 1.47 1.81 4.75
N CYS A 97 2.08 2.41 3.74
CA CYS A 97 3.28 1.92 3.07
C CYS A 97 4.51 2.61 3.66
N HIS A 98 5.40 1.84 4.26
CA HIS A 98 6.67 2.30 4.81
C HIS A 98 7.77 1.98 3.80
N LEU A 99 8.53 2.99 3.40
CA LEU A 99 9.61 2.88 2.43
C LEU A 99 10.89 3.48 3.01
N PRO A 100 12.06 2.91 2.77
CA PRO A 100 13.33 3.57 3.08
C PRO A 100 13.42 4.93 2.36
N ALA A 101 13.72 6.01 3.10
CA ALA A 101 13.83 7.36 2.53
C ALA A 101 15.20 7.67 1.92
N ALA A 102 16.10 6.70 1.92
CA ALA A 102 17.36 6.69 1.20
C ALA A 102 17.53 5.30 0.56
N PRO A 103 18.14 5.22 -0.64
CA PRO A 103 18.44 3.93 -1.23
C PRO A 103 19.33 3.12 -0.27
N PRO A 104 19.17 1.79 -0.20
CA PRO A 104 20.09 0.96 0.55
C PRO A 104 21.53 1.20 0.05
N PRO A 105 22.56 1.10 0.92
CA PRO A 105 23.93 1.46 0.59
C PRO A 105 24.44 0.84 -0.73
N ALA A 106 24.02 -0.39 -1.03
CA ALA A 106 24.35 -1.09 -2.28
C ALA A 106 23.81 -0.37 -3.54
N ALA A 107 22.56 0.10 -3.52
CA ALA A 107 21.96 0.82 -4.63
C ALA A 107 22.51 2.25 -4.79
N ALA A 108 22.99 2.86 -3.69
CA ALA A 108 23.68 4.14 -3.74
C ALA A 108 25.07 4.01 -4.39
N ALA A 109 25.82 2.96 -4.05
CA ALA A 109 27.13 2.67 -4.62
C ALA A 109 27.06 2.34 -6.12
N GLU A 110 26.07 1.57 -6.55
CA GLU A 110 25.87 1.22 -7.96
C GLU A 110 25.48 2.44 -8.80
N ARG A 111 24.61 3.33 -8.28
CA ARG A 111 24.27 4.60 -8.91
C ARG A 111 25.45 5.57 -8.99
N ALA A 112 26.31 5.58 -7.97
CA ALA A 112 27.55 6.37 -8.00
C ALA A 112 28.53 5.83 -9.05
N ALA A 113 28.67 4.51 -9.16
CA ALA A 113 29.53 3.87 -10.17
C ALA A 113 29.05 4.13 -11.61
N LEU A 114 27.74 4.06 -11.86
CA LEU A 114 27.12 4.39 -13.15
C LEU A 114 27.28 5.86 -13.55
N ALA A 115 27.29 6.79 -12.58
CA ALA A 115 27.49 8.22 -12.83
C ALA A 115 28.96 8.58 -13.15
N THR A 116 29.93 7.73 -12.82
CA THR A 116 31.36 7.95 -13.08
C THR A 116 31.87 7.33 -14.38
N GLY A 117 31.03 6.62 -15.13
CA GLY A 117 31.39 6.01 -16.41
C GLY A 117 31.36 6.99 -17.59
N SER A 118 32.47 7.69 -17.84
CA SER A 118 32.69 8.41 -19.11
C SER A 118 32.83 7.38 -20.24
N PRO A 119 32.11 7.50 -21.37
CA PRO A 119 32.31 6.60 -22.50
C PRO A 119 33.67 6.89 -23.14
N VAL A 120 34.37 5.81 -23.47
CA VAL A 120 35.64 5.79 -24.22
C VAL A 120 35.40 6.08 -25.69
#